data_AF-A0A1Y3XRX6-F1
#
_entry.id   AF-A0A1Y3XRX6-F1
#
_cell.length_a   1.000
_cell.length_b   1.000
_cell.length_c   1.000
_cell.angle_alpha   90.00
_cell.angle_beta   90.00
_cell.angle_gamma   90.00
#
_symmetry.space_group_name_H-M   'P 1'
#
loop_
_entity.id
_entity.type
_entity.pdbx_description
1 polymer ?
#
loop_
_entity_poly.entity_id
_entity_poly.type
_entity_poly.pdbx_seq_one_letter_code
_entity_poly.pdbx_strand_id
1 'polypeptide(L)'
;MSLPKRDGVHGRYYLIHKPDTDPEVLEQADQCIQDVLDGTAKENHSGYPVVVRNQNGTPFLPSQLLERYLSKLPLKGFPYADAVAFCDALRRLAGWKEIDYTLRQYIEKQVQDRYFEVGEREDGFTVFPPCTVWPELRPEDVDEGLLRFACYVAVCYTVYGASYDSLTTEHILGLVSQLRPDMVKQLKTDGSGKLPTDIQKRKTERFTASANDAFATIRITARDSTEECYGKILDYLCAVLEREEFPRSYSVEFRGPEKIYLSIPGLPKKGVNQLFACAVQHPSLHPIMERYARLAMREFEWYQNLADEACAMPGTFAVFALGLEGPQWCSMVCDYLDLCDDEHSSLQEKFIHAFFKKYGFTVQTLPVLIHGVQSMQGMKPAKEFRTLIANEESLNALLEVKRHLEDYLPEENCQDKRSQDFLWQDVLWGIWGQAAQNGGGKVIKAAPAELREQYQKIFQ
;
A
#
# COMPACT_ATOMS: atom_id res chain seq x y z
N MET A 1 0.35 37.07 25.47
CA MET A 1 1.27 36.57 26.51
C MET A 1 2.49 35.99 25.82
N SER A 2 3.69 36.11 26.39
CA SER A 2 4.93 35.67 25.75
C SER A 2 5.31 34.31 26.33
N LEU A 3 5.05 33.24 25.58
CA LEU A 3 5.53 31.90 25.93
C LEU A 3 7.05 31.91 26.16
N PRO A 4 7.57 31.01 27.02
CA PRO A 4 9.00 30.86 27.21
C PRO A 4 9.71 30.46 25.92
N LYS A 5 11.05 30.53 25.91
CA LYS A 5 11.84 30.05 24.77
C LYS A 5 11.66 28.53 24.63
N ARG A 6 11.46 28.07 23.39
CA ARG A 6 11.41 26.65 23.04
C ARG A 6 12.69 25.94 23.46
N ASP A 7 12.52 24.79 24.10
CA ASP A 7 13.58 24.00 24.74
C ASP A 7 13.80 22.63 24.07
N GLY A 8 13.06 22.31 23.01
CA GLY A 8 13.31 21.17 22.13
C GLY A 8 14.53 21.35 21.22
N VAL A 9 14.87 20.28 20.50
CA VAL A 9 16.02 20.25 19.57
C VAL A 9 15.97 21.42 18.58
N HIS A 10 17.06 22.19 18.50
CA HIS A 10 17.17 23.42 17.71
C HIS A 10 16.06 24.47 17.96
N GLY A 11 15.39 24.42 19.12
CA GLY A 11 14.26 25.29 19.43
C GLY A 11 13.02 25.03 18.56
N ARG A 12 12.86 23.82 18.01
CA ARG A 12 11.75 23.49 17.09
C ARG A 12 10.40 23.31 17.79
N TYR A 13 10.37 22.90 19.06
CA TYR A 13 9.17 22.57 19.83
C TYR A 13 9.38 22.77 21.33
N TYR A 14 8.30 22.68 22.10
CA TYR A 14 8.33 22.69 23.57
C TYR A 14 8.33 21.28 24.15
N LEU A 15 9.16 21.04 25.17
CA LEU A 15 9.11 19.80 25.97
C LEU A 15 8.05 19.92 27.05
N ILE A 16 7.07 19.01 27.02
CA ILE A 16 5.91 19.04 27.93
C ILE A 16 5.87 17.89 28.96
N HIS A 17 6.95 17.10 29.04
CA HIS A 17 7.09 16.00 29.99
C HIS A 17 7.85 16.39 31.26
N LYS A 18 8.40 17.61 31.32
CA LYS A 18 9.18 18.04 32.50
C LYS A 18 8.24 18.46 33.62
N PRO A 19 8.54 18.13 34.89
CA PRO A 19 7.70 18.52 36.02
C PRO A 19 7.54 20.05 36.18
N ASP A 20 8.52 20.82 35.70
CA ASP A 20 8.60 22.28 35.78
C ASP A 20 8.20 22.98 34.48
N THR A 21 7.57 22.28 33.52
CA THR A 21 7.06 22.92 32.30
C THR A 21 6.03 24.01 32.65
N ASP A 22 6.19 25.17 32.01
CA ASP A 22 5.32 26.33 32.17
C ASP A 22 3.83 25.97 31.95
N PRO A 23 2.91 26.32 32.88
CA PRO A 23 1.49 26.06 32.74
C PRO A 23 0.87 26.60 31.44
N GLU A 24 1.31 27.77 30.94
CA GLU A 24 0.81 28.31 29.67
C GLU A 24 1.21 27.43 28.48
N VAL A 25 2.39 26.81 28.53
CA VAL A 25 2.84 25.84 27.50
C VAL A 25 1.99 24.58 27.55
N LEU A 26 1.64 24.10 28.75
CA LEU A 26 0.78 22.94 28.93
C LEU A 26 -0.66 23.21 28.45
N GLU A 27 -1.19 24.42 28.65
CA GLU A 27 -2.48 24.85 28.10
C GLU A 27 -2.45 24.88 26.58
N GLN A 28 -1.37 25.40 25.98
CA GLN A 28 -1.19 25.35 24.52
C GLN A 28 -1.09 23.92 23.98
N ALA A 29 -0.51 22.98 24.74
CA ALA A 29 -0.47 21.56 24.39
C ALA A 29 -1.85 20.91 24.47
N ASP A 30 -2.64 21.25 25.48
CA ASP A 30 -4.03 20.79 25.61
C ASP A 30 -4.92 21.34 24.50
N GLN A 31 -4.73 22.60 24.12
CA GLN A 31 -5.37 23.16 22.94
C GLN A 31 -4.91 22.45 21.66
N CYS A 32 -3.63 22.10 21.55
CA CYS A 32 -3.12 21.35 20.40
C CYS A 32 -3.80 19.98 20.26
N ILE A 33 -4.05 19.28 21.38
CA ILE A 33 -4.79 18.01 21.39
C ILE A 33 -6.21 18.21 20.85
N GLN A 34 -6.90 19.28 21.27
CA GLN A 34 -8.23 19.61 20.72
C GLN A 34 -8.16 19.97 19.24
N ASP A 35 -7.18 20.78 18.83
CA ASP A 35 -7.00 21.18 17.43
C ASP A 35 -6.72 19.95 16.51
N VAL A 36 -6.06 18.90 17.02
CA VAL A 36 -5.88 17.63 16.30
C VAL A 36 -7.23 16.92 16.11
N LEU A 37 -8.08 16.87 17.15
CA LEU A 37 -9.42 16.27 17.08
C LEU A 37 -10.34 17.07 16.13
N ASP A 38 -10.25 18.39 16.16
CA ASP A 38 -11.03 19.31 15.33
C ASP A 38 -10.50 19.38 13.88
N GLY A 39 -9.34 18.78 13.59
CA GLY A 39 -8.70 18.82 12.27
C GLY A 39 -8.15 20.19 11.88
N THR A 40 -7.89 21.07 12.86
CA THR A 40 -7.37 22.43 12.66
C THR A 40 -5.86 22.54 12.91
N ALA A 41 -5.28 21.55 13.58
CA ALA A 41 -3.84 21.44 13.77
C ALA A 41 -3.10 21.24 12.42
N LYS A 42 -1.85 21.68 12.36
CA LYS A 42 -1.02 21.58 11.15
C LYS A 42 0.30 20.88 11.43
N GLU A 43 0.65 19.93 10.57
CA GLU A 43 1.97 19.29 10.57
C GLU A 43 3.06 20.22 10.04
N ASN A 44 4.31 19.93 10.40
CA ASN A 44 5.49 20.56 9.80
C ASN A 44 6.61 19.53 9.59
N HIS A 45 6.79 19.12 8.33
CA HIS A 45 7.85 18.21 7.87
C HIS A 45 9.12 18.92 7.38
N SER A 46 9.25 20.24 7.56
CA SER A 46 10.37 21.00 6.99
C SER A 46 11.72 20.76 7.70
N GLY A 47 11.80 19.75 8.58
CA GLY A 47 13.00 19.33 9.28
C GLY A 47 12.67 18.35 10.42
N TYR A 48 13.67 17.58 10.85
CA TYR A 48 13.54 16.60 11.92
C TYR A 48 13.74 17.24 13.32
N PRO A 49 12.99 16.81 14.35
CA PRO A 49 11.85 15.90 14.30
C PRO A 49 10.59 16.57 13.73
N VAL A 50 9.64 15.74 13.27
CA VAL A 50 8.30 16.18 12.87
C VAL A 50 7.61 16.82 14.07
N VAL A 51 6.89 17.92 13.82
CA VAL A 51 6.14 18.63 14.87
C VAL A 51 4.72 18.92 14.40
N VAL A 52 3.79 18.92 15.36
CA VAL A 52 2.41 19.36 15.16
C VAL A 52 2.24 20.72 15.79
N ARG A 53 1.58 21.62 15.07
CA ARG A 53 1.29 22.99 15.51
C ARG A 53 -0.19 23.15 15.78
N ASN A 54 -0.49 23.75 16.92
CA ASN A 54 -1.83 24.22 17.22
C ASN A 54 -2.19 25.44 16.33
N GLN A 55 -3.43 25.90 16.40
CA GLN A 55 -3.95 27.03 15.62
C GLN A 55 -3.16 28.35 15.84
N ASN A 56 -2.51 28.50 17.01
CA ASN A 56 -1.66 29.64 17.33
C ASN A 56 -0.23 29.50 16.77
N GLY A 57 0.08 28.40 16.09
CA GLY A 57 1.41 28.10 15.54
C GLY A 57 2.40 27.55 16.57
N THR A 58 1.94 27.16 17.77
CA THR A 58 2.78 26.60 18.84
C THR A 58 3.10 25.13 18.55
N PRO A 59 4.39 24.76 18.40
CA PRO A 59 4.80 23.41 17.99
C PRO A 59 5.08 22.46 19.17
N PHE A 60 4.62 21.22 19.02
CA PHE A 60 4.81 20.12 19.96
C PHE A 60 5.21 18.83 19.22
N LEU A 61 5.84 17.89 19.94
CA LEU A 61 6.07 16.54 19.42
C LEU A 61 4.77 15.72 19.42
N PRO A 62 4.46 14.97 18.36
CA PRO A 62 3.30 14.07 18.33
C PRO A 62 3.27 13.09 19.50
N SER A 63 4.41 12.44 19.77
CA SER A 63 4.57 11.49 20.88
C SER A 63 4.25 12.09 22.26
N GLN A 64 4.58 13.35 22.48
CA GLN A 64 4.29 14.04 23.75
C GLN A 64 2.82 14.43 23.89
N LEU A 65 2.20 14.87 22.80
CA LEU A 65 0.75 15.12 22.78
C LEU A 65 -0.03 13.83 23.08
N LEU A 66 0.41 12.71 22.50
CA LEU A 66 -0.16 11.40 22.75
C LEU A 66 -0.02 10.96 24.21
N GLU A 67 1.19 11.03 24.77
CA GLU A 67 1.41 10.67 26.17
C GLU A 67 0.58 11.55 27.11
N ARG A 68 0.54 12.87 26.86
CA ARG A 68 -0.26 13.81 27.64
C ARG A 68 -1.75 13.52 27.55
N TYR A 69 -2.27 13.18 26.37
CA TYR A 69 -3.67 12.81 26.20
C TYR A 69 -4.00 11.50 26.95
N LEU A 70 -3.25 10.44 26.71
CA LEU A 70 -3.51 9.12 27.29
C LEU A 70 -3.34 9.07 28.82
N SER A 71 -2.42 9.88 29.38
CA SER A 71 -2.22 9.98 30.83
C SER A 71 -3.39 10.61 31.59
N LYS A 72 -4.27 11.35 30.89
CA LYS A 72 -5.48 11.95 31.47
C LYS A 72 -6.70 11.01 31.43
N LEU A 73 -6.63 9.91 30.69
CA LEU A 73 -7.75 8.98 30.56
C LEU A 73 -7.86 8.07 31.80
N PRO A 74 -9.08 7.73 32.25
CA PRO A 74 -9.26 6.81 33.37
C PRO A 74 -8.90 5.39 32.93
N LEU A 75 -8.22 4.64 33.82
CA LEU A 75 -7.84 3.24 33.56
C LEU A 75 -8.94 2.23 33.92
N LYS A 76 -10.04 2.71 34.49
CA LYS A 76 -11.28 1.97 34.73
C LYS A 76 -12.41 2.68 34.01
N GLY A 77 -13.20 1.94 33.24
CA GLY A 77 -14.09 2.51 32.23
C GLY A 77 -13.30 3.23 31.13
N PHE A 78 -12.18 2.65 30.67
CA PHE A 78 -11.30 3.32 29.72
C PHE A 78 -12.06 3.72 28.44
N PRO A 79 -12.03 5.01 28.03
CA PRO A 79 -12.81 5.51 26.90
C PRO A 79 -12.12 5.16 25.58
N TYR A 80 -12.17 3.88 25.19
CA TYR A 80 -11.40 3.38 24.06
C TYR A 80 -11.76 4.07 22.73
N ALA A 81 -13.03 4.44 22.53
CA ALA A 81 -13.46 5.10 21.30
C ALA A 81 -12.82 6.48 21.13
N ASP A 82 -12.75 7.26 22.21
CA ASP A 82 -12.11 8.58 22.23
C ASP A 82 -10.59 8.45 22.09
N ALA A 83 -10.01 7.40 22.70
CA ALA A 83 -8.59 7.08 22.55
C ALA A 83 -8.22 6.76 21.10
N VAL A 84 -9.01 5.92 20.44
CA VAL A 84 -8.86 5.56 19.03
C VAL A 84 -9.02 6.78 18.12
N ALA A 85 -10.05 7.61 18.35
CA ALA A 85 -10.30 8.80 17.53
C ALA A 85 -9.10 9.76 17.54
N PHE A 86 -8.53 10.02 18.72
CA PHE A 86 -7.33 10.86 18.84
C PHE A 86 -6.12 10.23 18.17
N CYS A 87 -5.85 8.93 18.39
CA CYS A 87 -4.72 8.24 17.77
C CYS A 87 -4.81 8.25 16.24
N ASP A 88 -6.01 8.03 15.70
CA ASP A 88 -6.27 8.06 14.26
C ASP A 88 -6.08 9.46 13.68
N ALA A 89 -6.55 10.51 14.36
CA ALA A 89 -6.35 11.89 13.94
C ALA A 89 -4.86 12.27 13.94
N LEU A 90 -4.15 11.96 15.03
CA LEU A 90 -2.73 12.25 15.17
C LEU A 90 -1.88 11.45 14.19
N ARG A 91 -2.20 10.17 13.94
CA ARG A 91 -1.53 9.33 12.94
C ARG A 91 -1.69 9.89 11.53
N ARG A 92 -2.89 10.34 11.15
CA ARG A 92 -3.14 10.94 9.83
C ARG A 92 -2.36 12.24 9.66
N LEU A 93 -2.20 13.03 10.73
CA LEU A 93 -1.51 14.31 10.71
C LEU A 93 0.02 14.18 10.76
N ALA A 94 0.56 13.27 11.59
CA ALA A 94 2.01 13.22 11.86
C ALA A 94 2.70 11.96 11.32
N GLY A 95 1.93 10.94 10.92
CA GLY A 95 2.44 9.63 10.52
C GLY A 95 2.55 8.63 11.68
N TRP A 96 2.49 7.34 11.35
CA TRP A 96 2.54 6.24 12.33
C TRP A 96 3.85 6.19 13.11
N LYS A 97 4.99 6.43 12.45
CA LYS A 97 6.32 6.37 13.07
C LYS A 97 6.56 7.41 14.16
N GLU A 98 5.78 8.49 14.18
CA GLU A 98 5.89 9.52 15.23
C GLU A 98 5.20 9.12 16.54
N ILE A 99 4.37 8.06 16.53
CA ILE A 99 3.53 7.66 17.67
C ILE A 99 3.63 6.17 18.05
N ASP A 100 4.15 5.31 17.17
CA ASP A 100 4.14 3.85 17.36
C ASP A 100 4.81 3.44 18.69
N TYR A 101 6.02 3.92 18.95
CA TYR A 101 6.79 3.63 20.15
C TYR A 101 6.04 4.03 21.42
N THR A 102 5.46 5.23 21.45
CA THR A 102 4.69 5.72 22.60
C THR A 102 3.46 4.87 22.87
N LEU A 103 2.75 4.41 21.82
CA LEU A 103 1.63 3.50 21.97
C LEU A 103 2.07 2.15 22.54
N ARG A 104 3.17 1.58 22.03
CA ARG A 104 3.71 0.31 22.58
C ARG A 104 4.10 0.44 24.04
N GLN A 105 4.82 1.50 24.41
CA GLN A 105 5.18 1.76 25.81
C GLN A 105 3.95 1.95 26.70
N TYR A 106 2.89 2.56 26.18
CA TYR A 106 1.63 2.68 26.91
C TYR A 106 0.99 1.33 27.17
N ILE A 107 0.94 0.43 26.17
CA ILE A 107 0.42 -0.93 26.34
C ILE A 107 1.28 -1.76 27.29
N GLU A 108 2.60 -1.68 27.20
CA GLU A 108 3.51 -2.32 28.16
C GLU A 108 3.18 -1.87 29.59
N LYS A 109 3.12 -0.55 29.83
CA LYS A 109 2.89 -0.02 31.18
C LYS A 109 1.47 -0.25 31.72
N GLN A 110 0.44 -0.16 30.86
CA GLN A 110 -0.95 -0.19 31.30
C GLN A 110 -1.63 -1.56 31.18
N VAL A 111 -1.11 -2.45 30.35
CA VAL A 111 -1.66 -3.80 30.18
C VAL A 111 -0.68 -4.84 30.70
N GLN A 112 0.56 -4.85 30.22
CA GLN A 112 1.53 -5.88 30.60
C GLN A 112 1.89 -5.76 32.09
N ASP A 113 2.43 -4.62 32.51
CA ASP A 113 2.92 -4.40 33.88
C ASP A 113 1.78 -4.39 34.92
N ARG A 114 0.52 -4.31 34.50
CA ARG A 114 -0.66 -4.24 35.37
C ARG A 114 -1.43 -5.54 35.50
N TYR A 115 -1.24 -6.49 34.59
CA TYR A 115 -2.03 -7.72 34.56
C TYR A 115 -1.18 -8.99 34.48
N PHE A 116 0.14 -8.86 34.34
CA PHE A 116 1.03 -9.99 34.10
C PHE A 116 2.27 -9.96 35.00
N GLU A 117 2.73 -11.16 35.36
CA GLU A 117 4.11 -11.40 35.78
C GLU A 117 4.98 -11.53 34.53
N VAL A 118 5.96 -10.63 34.41
CA VAL A 118 6.92 -10.60 33.32
C VAL A 118 8.11 -11.48 33.68
N GLY A 119 8.31 -12.56 32.93
CA GLY A 119 9.44 -13.46 33.10
C GLY A 119 10.74 -12.93 32.49
N GLU A 120 11.83 -13.66 32.70
CA GLU A 120 13.13 -13.34 32.10
C GLU A 120 13.22 -13.83 30.66
N ARG A 121 14.04 -13.15 29.85
CA ARG A 121 14.37 -13.59 28.50
C ARG A 121 15.50 -14.61 28.61
N GLU A 122 15.17 -15.89 28.41
CA GLU A 122 16.13 -16.99 28.53
C GLU A 122 17.15 -17.03 27.38
N ASP A 123 16.85 -16.38 26.26
CA ASP A 123 17.75 -16.25 25.12
C ASP A 123 17.90 -14.78 24.67
N GLY A 124 19.02 -14.49 24.01
CA GLY A 124 19.30 -13.15 23.46
C GLY A 124 18.51 -12.83 22.18
N PHE A 125 17.57 -13.69 21.78
CA PHE A 125 16.84 -13.61 20.50
C PHE A 125 15.35 -13.27 20.70
N THR A 126 14.81 -13.53 21.89
CA THR A 126 13.41 -13.29 22.25
C THR A 126 13.15 -11.79 22.34
N VAL A 127 12.28 -11.29 21.46
CA VAL A 127 11.98 -9.86 21.33
C VAL A 127 11.14 -9.35 22.51
N PHE A 128 10.20 -10.16 23.00
CA PHE A 128 9.32 -9.83 24.13
C PHE A 128 9.40 -10.90 25.22
N PRO A 129 9.48 -10.52 26.51
CA PRO A 129 9.55 -11.49 27.60
C PRO A 129 8.27 -12.32 27.69
N PRO A 130 8.35 -13.58 28.16
CA PRO A 130 7.15 -14.36 28.47
C PRO A 130 6.33 -13.66 29.55
N CYS A 131 5.01 -13.64 29.37
CA CYS A 131 4.08 -12.98 30.30
C CYS A 131 3.02 -13.98 30.75
N THR A 132 2.85 -14.14 32.06
CA THR A 132 1.81 -14.98 32.67
C THR A 132 0.83 -14.08 33.42
N VAL A 133 -0.48 -14.31 33.29
CA VAL A 133 -1.48 -13.52 34.04
C VAL A 133 -1.19 -13.55 35.54
N TRP A 134 -1.27 -12.39 36.19
CA TRP A 134 -1.08 -12.29 37.65
C TRP A 134 -2.03 -13.24 38.38
N PRO A 135 -1.53 -14.14 39.25
CA PRO A 135 -2.37 -15.15 39.91
C PRO A 135 -3.53 -14.60 40.74
N GLU A 136 -3.36 -13.40 41.30
CA GLU A 136 -4.36 -12.73 42.14
C GLU A 136 -5.29 -11.79 41.36
N LEU A 137 -5.11 -11.65 40.04
CA LEU A 137 -5.90 -10.77 39.21
C LEU A 137 -7.35 -11.28 39.10
N ARG A 138 -8.29 -10.48 39.57
CA ARG A 138 -9.71 -10.80 39.44
C ARG A 138 -10.22 -10.39 38.06
N PRO A 139 -11.09 -11.18 37.42
CA PRO A 139 -11.63 -10.85 36.11
C PRO A 139 -12.31 -9.47 36.03
N GLU A 140 -12.93 -9.00 37.12
CA GLU A 140 -13.58 -7.68 37.24
C GLU A 140 -12.63 -6.48 37.31
N ASP A 141 -11.35 -6.71 37.64
CA ASP A 141 -10.32 -5.66 37.69
C ASP A 141 -9.66 -5.42 36.30
N VAL A 142 -9.99 -6.29 35.34
CA VAL A 142 -9.55 -6.17 33.95
C VAL A 142 -10.48 -5.23 33.19
N ASP A 143 -9.93 -4.10 32.72
CA ASP A 143 -10.71 -3.12 32.00
C ASP A 143 -10.87 -3.50 30.52
N GLU A 144 -12.11 -3.75 30.08
CA GLU A 144 -12.38 -4.13 28.69
C GLU A 144 -12.07 -3.02 27.68
N GLY A 145 -12.25 -1.75 28.06
CA GLY A 145 -11.95 -0.61 27.19
C GLY A 145 -10.45 -0.54 26.89
N LEU A 146 -9.62 -0.75 27.91
CA LEU A 146 -8.17 -0.78 27.77
C LEU A 146 -7.70 -1.96 26.92
N LEU A 147 -8.30 -3.15 27.07
CA LEU A 147 -7.99 -4.30 26.21
C LEU A 147 -8.43 -4.08 24.75
N ARG A 148 -9.58 -3.43 24.51
CA ARG A 148 -10.00 -3.03 23.15
C ARG A 148 -9.02 -2.02 22.54
N PHE A 149 -8.52 -1.08 23.33
CA PHE A 149 -7.49 -0.15 22.89
C PHE A 149 -6.17 -0.86 22.58
N ALA A 150 -5.77 -1.86 23.36
CA ALA A 150 -4.61 -2.70 23.06
C ALA A 150 -4.78 -3.46 21.73
N CYS A 151 -5.96 -4.03 21.47
CA CYS A 151 -6.27 -4.62 20.17
C CYS A 151 -6.15 -3.61 19.02
N TYR A 152 -6.62 -2.38 19.20
CA TYR A 152 -6.45 -1.31 18.21
C TYR A 152 -4.96 -1.01 17.94
N VAL A 153 -4.14 -0.88 18.99
CA VAL A 153 -2.70 -0.63 18.83
C VAL A 153 -2.03 -1.78 18.08
N ALA A 154 -2.37 -3.04 18.40
CA ALA A 154 -1.86 -4.21 17.67
C ALA A 154 -2.25 -4.17 16.18
N VAL A 155 -3.50 -3.84 15.88
CA VAL A 155 -3.99 -3.67 14.51
C VAL A 155 -3.19 -2.59 13.78
N CYS A 156 -2.95 -1.44 14.41
CA CYS A 156 -2.16 -0.37 13.80
C CYS A 156 -0.72 -0.80 13.48
N TYR A 157 -0.10 -1.62 14.33
CA TYR A 157 1.21 -2.21 14.03
C TYR A 157 1.18 -3.13 12.81
N THR A 158 0.09 -3.87 12.58
CA THR A 158 -0.05 -4.69 11.37
C THR A 158 -0.32 -3.83 10.13
N VAL A 159 -1.16 -2.81 10.25
CA VAL A 159 -1.64 -2.03 9.10
C VAL A 159 -0.64 -0.95 8.68
N TYR A 160 0.03 -0.31 9.63
CA TYR A 160 0.90 0.85 9.39
C TYR A 160 2.36 0.60 9.77
N GLY A 161 2.66 -0.51 10.45
CA GLY A 161 4.01 -0.89 10.84
C GLY A 161 4.84 -1.49 9.70
N ALA A 162 6.11 -1.74 10.00
CA ALA A 162 7.00 -2.47 9.12
C ALA A 162 6.74 -3.99 9.20
N SER A 163 7.31 -4.76 8.27
CA SER A 163 7.11 -6.22 8.24
C SER A 163 7.45 -6.94 9.55
N TYR A 164 8.47 -6.48 10.29
CA TYR A 164 8.88 -7.04 11.59
C TYR A 164 7.94 -6.67 12.75
N ASP A 165 7.05 -5.69 12.58
CA ASP A 165 6.08 -5.28 13.60
C ASP A 165 4.97 -6.33 13.82
N SER A 166 4.96 -7.41 13.01
CA SER A 166 4.13 -8.59 13.26
C SER A 166 4.38 -9.19 14.65
N LEU A 167 5.64 -9.18 15.13
CA LEU A 167 5.99 -9.67 16.46
C LEU A 167 5.34 -8.83 17.57
N THR A 168 5.31 -7.50 17.39
CA THR A 168 4.64 -6.59 18.33
C THR A 168 3.13 -6.81 18.33
N THR A 169 2.54 -7.00 17.15
CA THR A 169 1.12 -7.35 17.01
C THR A 169 0.80 -8.65 17.76
N GLU A 170 1.58 -9.70 17.50
CA GLU A 170 1.39 -11.02 18.12
C GLU A 170 1.56 -10.97 19.64
N HIS A 171 2.54 -10.22 20.14
CA HIS A 171 2.73 -10.01 21.58
C HIS A 171 1.52 -9.37 22.23
N ILE A 172 1.07 -8.21 21.72
CA ILE A 172 -0.07 -7.48 22.29
C ILE A 172 -1.35 -8.32 22.24
N LEU A 173 -1.64 -8.97 21.10
CA LEU A 173 -2.80 -9.86 21.00
C LEU A 173 -2.65 -11.10 21.88
N GLY A 174 -1.43 -11.58 22.12
CA GLY A 174 -1.13 -12.65 23.06
C GLY A 174 -1.51 -12.28 24.48
N LEU A 175 -1.14 -11.09 24.95
CA LEU A 175 -1.56 -10.56 26.24
C LEU A 175 -3.09 -10.51 26.34
N VAL A 176 -3.76 -9.87 25.37
CA VAL A 176 -5.23 -9.76 25.39
C VAL A 176 -5.89 -11.15 25.37
N SER A 177 -5.35 -12.10 24.60
CA SER A 177 -5.92 -13.44 24.48
C SER A 177 -5.85 -14.24 25.79
N GLN A 178 -4.88 -13.99 26.66
CA GLN A 178 -4.81 -14.64 27.98
C GLN A 178 -5.92 -14.13 28.92
N LEU A 179 -6.31 -12.86 28.80
CA LEU A 179 -7.32 -12.23 29.66
C LEU A 179 -8.76 -12.33 29.11
N ARG A 180 -8.91 -12.19 27.79
CA ARG A 180 -10.18 -12.17 27.03
C ARG A 180 -10.00 -12.85 25.66
N PRO A 181 -9.90 -14.19 25.61
CA PRO A 181 -9.66 -14.93 24.37
C PRO A 181 -10.71 -14.67 23.28
N ASP A 182 -11.97 -14.48 23.67
CA ASP A 182 -13.05 -14.21 22.71
C ASP A 182 -12.88 -12.88 21.97
N MET A 183 -12.27 -11.87 22.58
CA MET A 183 -12.02 -10.57 21.94
C MET A 183 -11.06 -10.71 20.75
N VAL A 184 -9.94 -11.42 20.96
CA VAL A 184 -8.96 -11.67 19.89
C VAL A 184 -9.53 -12.61 18.83
N LYS A 185 -10.30 -13.62 19.25
CA LYS A 185 -10.96 -14.55 18.34
C LYS A 185 -11.95 -13.83 17.43
N GLN A 186 -12.78 -12.94 17.98
CA GLN A 186 -13.71 -12.11 17.20
C GLN A 186 -12.93 -11.19 16.25
N LEU A 187 -11.90 -10.48 16.73
CA LEU A 187 -11.08 -9.60 15.89
C LEU A 187 -10.46 -10.33 14.69
N LYS A 188 -9.92 -11.55 14.90
CA LYS A 188 -9.35 -12.38 13.82
C LYS A 188 -10.41 -12.93 12.85
N THR A 189 -11.65 -13.11 13.30
CA THR A 189 -12.71 -13.73 12.51
C THR A 189 -13.60 -12.72 11.79
N ASP A 190 -13.95 -11.62 12.45
CA ASP A 190 -14.99 -10.66 12.07
C ASP A 190 -14.41 -9.26 11.78
N GLY A 191 -13.11 -9.07 12.00
CA GLY A 191 -12.44 -7.77 11.85
C GLY A 191 -12.80 -6.82 12.99
N SER A 192 -12.81 -5.52 12.71
CA SER A 192 -13.13 -4.52 13.74
C SER A 192 -14.62 -4.44 14.09
N GLY A 193 -15.47 -5.12 13.30
CA GLY A 193 -16.92 -5.04 13.39
C GLY A 193 -17.54 -3.86 12.62
N LYS A 194 -16.74 -3.00 11.98
CA LYS A 194 -17.23 -1.85 11.18
C LYS A 194 -17.87 -2.26 9.85
N LEU A 195 -17.42 -3.36 9.25
CA LEU A 195 -17.99 -3.84 8.00
C LEU A 195 -19.41 -4.42 8.19
N PRO A 196 -20.33 -4.27 7.22
CA PRO A 196 -21.62 -4.96 7.24
C PRO A 196 -21.46 -6.50 7.30
N THR A 197 -22.36 -7.21 7.97
CA THR A 197 -22.26 -8.67 8.17
C THR A 197 -22.17 -9.46 6.86
N ASP A 198 -22.88 -9.04 5.81
CA ASP A 198 -22.88 -9.67 4.49
C ASP A 198 -21.59 -9.42 3.67
N ILE A 199 -20.79 -8.44 4.11
CA ILE A 199 -19.44 -8.15 3.60
C ILE A 199 -18.38 -8.86 4.46
N GLN A 200 -18.54 -8.88 5.79
CA GLN A 200 -17.62 -9.61 6.67
C GLN A 200 -17.53 -11.08 6.31
N LYS A 201 -18.68 -11.72 6.04
CA LYS A 201 -18.77 -13.13 5.67
C LYS A 201 -19.86 -13.35 4.62
N ARG A 202 -19.48 -14.02 3.54
CA ARG A 202 -20.40 -14.45 2.49
C ARG A 202 -20.23 -15.94 2.25
N LYS A 203 -21.30 -16.71 2.37
CA LYS A 203 -21.32 -18.14 2.07
C LYS A 203 -22.44 -18.43 1.08
N THR A 204 -22.06 -18.98 -0.07
CA THR A 204 -22.98 -19.43 -1.10
C THR A 204 -22.75 -20.92 -1.38
N GLU A 205 -23.52 -21.49 -2.31
CA GLU A 205 -23.27 -22.84 -2.81
C GLU A 205 -21.93 -22.95 -3.55
N ARG A 206 -21.49 -21.87 -4.22
CA ARG A 206 -20.32 -21.85 -5.11
C ARG A 206 -19.04 -21.35 -4.45
N PHE A 207 -19.11 -20.49 -3.44
CA PHE A 207 -17.92 -19.97 -2.76
C PHE A 207 -18.18 -19.55 -1.31
N THR A 208 -17.10 -19.44 -0.54
CA THR A 208 -17.06 -18.76 0.75
C THR A 208 -16.08 -17.60 0.67
N ALA A 209 -16.46 -16.44 1.21
CA ALA A 209 -15.58 -15.31 1.33
C ALA A 209 -15.70 -14.65 2.71
N SER A 210 -14.62 -14.02 3.15
CA SER A 210 -14.60 -13.17 4.33
C SER A 210 -13.67 -11.98 4.13
N ALA A 211 -14.05 -10.82 4.65
CA ALA A 211 -13.25 -9.61 4.66
C ALA A 211 -13.00 -9.20 6.12
N ASN A 212 -11.73 -8.98 6.45
CA ASN A 212 -11.29 -8.52 7.76
C ASN A 212 -10.58 -7.19 7.56
N ASP A 213 -11.24 -6.10 7.96
CA ASP A 213 -10.73 -4.74 7.86
C ASP A 213 -9.62 -4.46 8.87
N ALA A 214 -9.63 -5.11 10.04
CA ALA A 214 -8.60 -4.95 11.05
C ALA A 214 -7.23 -5.47 10.59
N PHE A 215 -7.20 -6.57 9.82
CA PHE A 215 -5.96 -7.13 9.27
C PHE A 215 -5.86 -6.97 7.75
N ALA A 216 -6.67 -6.05 7.18
CA ALA A 216 -6.72 -5.76 5.75
C ALA A 216 -6.67 -7.03 4.87
N THR A 217 -7.48 -8.04 5.18
CA THR A 217 -7.39 -9.36 4.52
C THR A 217 -8.74 -9.77 3.94
N ILE A 218 -8.74 -10.13 2.66
CA ILE A 218 -9.85 -10.76 1.97
C ILE A 218 -9.50 -12.23 1.71
N ARG A 219 -10.29 -13.16 2.23
CA ARG A 219 -10.13 -14.60 1.99
C ARG A 219 -11.29 -15.09 1.16
N ILE A 220 -11.00 -15.79 0.05
CA ILE A 220 -12.01 -16.34 -0.86
C ILE A 220 -11.65 -17.79 -1.17
N THR A 221 -12.62 -18.68 -1.04
CA THR A 221 -12.50 -20.08 -1.47
C THR A 221 -13.64 -20.40 -2.42
N ALA A 222 -13.32 -20.57 -3.70
CA ALA A 222 -14.23 -21.04 -4.74
C ALA A 222 -14.31 -22.57 -4.72
N ARG A 223 -15.51 -23.11 -4.91
CA ARG A 223 -15.79 -24.56 -4.94
C ARG A 223 -15.90 -25.09 -6.37
N ASP A 224 -16.24 -24.23 -7.31
CA ASP A 224 -16.26 -24.51 -8.74
C ASP A 224 -15.57 -23.37 -9.53
N SER A 225 -15.32 -23.61 -10.82
CA SER A 225 -14.69 -22.67 -11.75
C SER A 225 -15.67 -22.18 -12.82
N THR A 226 -16.94 -21.98 -12.45
CA THR A 226 -17.94 -21.45 -13.38
C THR A 226 -17.87 -19.93 -13.51
N GLU A 227 -18.31 -19.41 -14.66
CA GLU A 227 -18.47 -17.97 -14.90
C GLU A 227 -19.28 -17.29 -13.79
N GLU A 228 -20.40 -17.89 -13.38
CA GLU A 228 -21.26 -17.37 -12.32
C GLU A 228 -20.53 -17.28 -10.96
N CYS A 229 -19.67 -18.26 -10.66
CA CYS A 229 -18.87 -18.26 -9.44
C CYS A 229 -17.88 -17.08 -9.42
N TYR A 230 -17.10 -16.92 -10.49
CA TYR A 230 -16.15 -15.82 -10.61
C TYR A 230 -16.84 -14.45 -10.66
N GLY A 231 -17.98 -14.33 -11.35
CA GLY A 231 -18.80 -13.12 -11.34
C GLY A 231 -19.20 -12.69 -9.92
N LYS A 232 -19.77 -13.62 -9.13
CA LYS A 232 -20.16 -13.33 -7.74
C LYS A 232 -18.98 -13.03 -6.82
N ILE A 233 -17.80 -13.60 -7.10
CA ILE A 233 -16.57 -13.29 -6.37
C ILE A 233 -16.09 -11.88 -6.69
N LEU A 234 -16.11 -11.48 -7.97
CA LEU A 234 -15.73 -10.13 -8.40
C LEU A 234 -16.71 -9.07 -7.87
N ASP A 235 -18.02 -9.37 -7.84
CA ASP A 235 -19.03 -8.52 -7.19
C ASP A 235 -18.74 -8.35 -5.70
N TYR A 236 -18.40 -9.43 -5.02
CA TYR A 236 -18.02 -9.38 -3.61
C TYR A 236 -16.77 -8.52 -3.39
N LEU A 237 -15.73 -8.69 -4.21
CA LEU A 237 -14.52 -7.88 -4.13
C LEU A 237 -14.83 -6.39 -4.32
N CYS A 238 -15.62 -6.02 -5.34
CA CYS A 238 -16.03 -4.64 -5.55
C CYS A 238 -16.80 -4.10 -4.34
N ALA A 239 -17.75 -4.87 -3.81
CA ALA A 239 -18.55 -4.47 -2.65
C ALA A 239 -17.74 -4.30 -1.35
N VAL A 240 -16.59 -4.99 -1.22
CA VAL A 240 -15.63 -4.77 -0.13
C VAL A 240 -14.87 -3.45 -0.35
N LEU A 241 -14.36 -3.20 -1.56
CA LEU A 241 -13.52 -2.02 -1.87
C LEU A 241 -14.31 -0.70 -1.93
N GLU A 242 -15.62 -0.78 -2.11
CA GLU A 242 -16.54 0.35 -1.99
C GLU A 242 -16.75 0.81 -0.53
N ARG A 243 -16.31 0.02 0.47
CA ARG A 243 -16.39 0.41 1.88
C ARG A 243 -15.24 1.34 2.23
N GLU A 244 -15.57 2.50 2.80
CA GLU A 244 -14.57 3.46 3.26
C GLU A 244 -13.73 2.90 4.41
N GLU A 245 -14.31 2.00 5.20
CA GLU A 245 -13.69 1.38 6.36
C GLU A 245 -12.67 0.29 5.98
N PHE A 246 -12.71 -0.23 4.75
CA PHE A 246 -11.76 -1.25 4.32
C PHE A 246 -10.43 -0.64 3.88
N PRO A 247 -9.28 -1.11 4.40
CA PRO A 247 -7.97 -0.58 4.02
C PRO A 247 -7.66 -0.70 2.53
N ARG A 248 -6.87 0.25 2.02
CA ARG A 248 -6.50 0.32 0.59
C ARG A 248 -5.28 -0.53 0.25
N SER A 249 -4.34 -0.67 1.17
CA SER A 249 -3.37 -1.77 1.19
C SER A 249 -3.98 -2.99 1.87
N TYR A 250 -4.06 -4.13 1.17
CA TYR A 250 -4.72 -5.34 1.68
C TYR A 250 -4.19 -6.63 1.06
N SER A 251 -4.48 -7.76 1.67
CA SER A 251 -4.17 -9.10 1.14
C SER A 251 -5.39 -9.72 0.47
N VAL A 252 -5.18 -10.37 -0.69
CA VAL A 252 -6.18 -11.27 -1.29
C VAL A 252 -5.67 -12.70 -1.24
N GLU A 253 -6.32 -13.52 -0.42
CA GLU A 253 -6.07 -14.95 -0.31
C GLU A 253 -7.17 -15.73 -1.03
N PHE A 254 -6.92 -16.05 -2.29
CA PHE A 254 -7.84 -16.85 -3.10
C PHE A 254 -7.41 -18.31 -3.20
N ARG A 255 -8.39 -19.22 -3.13
CA ARG A 255 -8.25 -20.64 -3.42
C ARG A 255 -9.39 -21.10 -4.33
N GLY A 256 -9.07 -21.45 -5.57
CA GLY A 256 -10.00 -22.12 -6.49
C GLY A 256 -9.54 -23.53 -6.89
N PRO A 257 -10.42 -24.32 -7.55
CA PRO A 257 -10.11 -25.70 -7.93
C PRO A 257 -9.09 -25.78 -9.07
N GLU A 258 -9.15 -24.86 -10.05
CA GLU A 258 -8.19 -24.80 -11.16
C GLU A 258 -6.90 -24.08 -10.81
N LYS A 259 -5.74 -24.67 -11.08
CA LYS A 259 -4.43 -24.06 -10.81
C LYS A 259 -3.83 -23.37 -12.03
N ILE A 260 -4.63 -22.51 -12.65
CA ILE A 260 -4.25 -21.66 -13.78
C ILE A 260 -3.69 -20.34 -13.23
N TYR A 261 -2.67 -19.80 -13.89
CA TYR A 261 -2.03 -18.52 -13.57
C TYR A 261 -1.77 -17.76 -14.86
N LEU A 262 -1.58 -16.44 -14.78
CA LEU A 262 -1.28 -15.62 -15.94
C LEU A 262 0.00 -16.10 -16.63
N SER A 263 -0.02 -16.15 -17.96
CA SER A 263 1.11 -16.59 -18.80
C SER A 263 2.19 -15.52 -18.93
N ILE A 264 2.61 -14.94 -17.81
CA ILE A 264 3.64 -13.91 -17.70
C ILE A 264 4.79 -14.50 -16.87
N PRO A 265 5.97 -14.74 -17.48
CA PRO A 265 7.12 -15.28 -16.76
C PRO A 265 7.54 -14.43 -15.57
N GLY A 266 7.84 -15.08 -14.45
CA GLY A 266 8.34 -14.42 -13.23
C GLY A 266 7.26 -13.79 -12.34
N LEU A 267 5.98 -13.92 -12.66
CA LEU A 267 4.90 -13.56 -11.71
C LEU A 267 4.80 -14.59 -10.57
N PRO A 268 4.44 -14.15 -9.35
CA PRO A 268 4.24 -15.05 -8.22
C PRO A 268 3.00 -15.93 -8.43
N LYS A 269 3.10 -17.23 -8.13
CA LYS A 269 1.99 -18.19 -8.16
C LYS A 269 1.12 -18.08 -6.90
N LYS A 270 0.50 -16.92 -6.71
CA LYS A 270 -0.34 -16.59 -5.54
C LYS A 270 -1.82 -16.66 -5.91
N GLY A 271 -2.67 -16.73 -4.89
CA GLY A 271 -4.12 -16.84 -5.07
C GLY A 271 -4.71 -15.73 -5.94
N VAL A 272 -4.28 -14.49 -5.75
CA VAL A 272 -4.76 -13.35 -6.55
C VAL A 272 -4.43 -13.51 -8.05
N ASN A 273 -3.25 -14.03 -8.40
CA ASN A 273 -2.90 -14.36 -9.78
C ASN A 273 -3.81 -15.47 -10.32
N GLN A 274 -4.04 -16.53 -9.52
CA GLN A 274 -4.96 -17.61 -9.87
C GLN A 274 -6.37 -17.09 -10.16
N LEU A 275 -6.89 -16.21 -9.30
CA LEU A 275 -8.24 -15.65 -9.44
C LEU A 275 -8.44 -14.97 -10.79
N PHE A 276 -7.57 -14.02 -11.13
CA PHE A 276 -7.73 -13.23 -12.36
C PHE A 276 -7.37 -14.03 -13.62
N ALA A 277 -6.43 -14.99 -13.53
CA ALA A 277 -6.14 -15.90 -14.63
C ALA A 277 -7.30 -16.86 -14.97
N CYS A 278 -8.09 -17.26 -13.97
CA CYS A 278 -9.31 -18.02 -14.23
C CYS A 278 -10.45 -17.11 -14.71
N ALA A 279 -10.69 -15.99 -14.04
CA ALA A 279 -11.82 -15.11 -14.36
C ALA A 279 -11.75 -14.53 -15.78
N VAL A 280 -10.56 -14.20 -16.26
CA VAL A 280 -10.38 -13.58 -17.59
C VAL A 280 -10.77 -14.50 -18.76
N GLN A 281 -10.83 -15.82 -18.53
CA GLN A 281 -11.28 -16.79 -19.54
C GLN A 281 -12.77 -16.64 -19.90
N HIS A 282 -13.52 -15.84 -19.12
CA HIS A 282 -14.92 -15.52 -19.36
C HIS A 282 -15.06 -14.06 -19.83
N PRO A 283 -15.22 -13.78 -21.15
CA PRO A 283 -15.30 -12.42 -21.68
C PRO A 283 -16.43 -11.56 -21.08
N SER A 284 -17.53 -12.17 -20.65
CA SER A 284 -18.63 -11.48 -19.96
C SER A 284 -18.23 -10.88 -18.61
N LEU A 285 -17.14 -11.36 -18.00
CA LEU A 285 -16.63 -10.87 -16.72
C LEU A 285 -15.62 -9.72 -16.88
N HIS A 286 -15.18 -9.42 -18.11
CA HIS A 286 -14.17 -8.37 -18.32
C HIS A 286 -14.62 -6.98 -17.79
N PRO A 287 -15.87 -6.52 -17.98
CA PRO A 287 -16.31 -5.24 -17.43
C PRO A 287 -16.26 -5.16 -15.90
N ILE A 288 -16.57 -6.25 -15.19
CA ILE A 288 -16.51 -6.27 -13.73
C ILE A 288 -15.06 -6.42 -13.22
N MET A 289 -14.19 -7.09 -13.98
CA MET A 289 -12.75 -7.08 -13.70
C MET A 289 -12.14 -5.68 -13.84
N GLU A 290 -12.55 -4.92 -14.86
CA GLU A 290 -12.16 -3.51 -14.99
C GLU A 290 -12.67 -2.70 -13.81
N ARG A 291 -13.95 -2.82 -13.45
CA ARG A 291 -14.50 -2.14 -12.26
C ARG A 291 -13.70 -2.46 -10.99
N TYR A 292 -13.34 -3.72 -10.78
CA TYR A 292 -12.46 -4.10 -9.66
C TYR A 292 -11.11 -3.40 -9.74
N ALA A 293 -10.45 -3.42 -10.91
CA ALA A 293 -9.15 -2.78 -11.09
C ALA A 293 -9.24 -1.28 -10.76
N ARG A 294 -10.24 -0.57 -11.28
CA ARG A 294 -10.47 0.86 -11.02
C ARG A 294 -10.73 1.18 -9.55
N LEU A 295 -11.41 0.29 -8.81
CA LEU A 295 -11.63 0.45 -7.38
C LEU A 295 -10.37 0.17 -6.54
N ALA A 296 -9.51 -0.73 -7.03
CA ALA A 296 -8.34 -1.21 -6.30
C ALA A 296 -7.10 -0.33 -6.50
N MET A 297 -6.85 0.14 -7.72
CA MET A 297 -5.63 0.87 -8.07
C MET A 297 -5.58 2.22 -7.37
N ARG A 298 -4.55 2.43 -6.56
CA ARG A 298 -4.19 3.69 -5.90
C ARG A 298 -2.68 3.74 -5.72
N GLU A 299 -2.12 4.90 -6.02
CA GLU A 299 -0.72 5.21 -5.78
C GLU A 299 -0.36 4.97 -4.30
N PHE A 300 0.85 4.45 -4.06
CA PHE A 300 1.39 4.13 -2.73
C PHE A 300 0.63 3.08 -1.89
N GLU A 301 -0.21 2.26 -2.52
CA GLU A 301 -0.93 1.16 -1.87
C GLU A 301 -0.49 -0.22 -2.39
N TRP A 302 -0.44 -1.23 -1.51
CA TRP A 302 0.24 -2.50 -1.79
C TRP A 302 -0.57 -3.74 -1.39
N TYR A 303 -0.39 -4.83 -2.13
CA TYR A 303 -0.82 -6.14 -1.66
C TYR A 303 0.04 -6.61 -0.49
N GLN A 304 -0.51 -6.66 0.73
CA GLN A 304 0.27 -6.96 1.95
C GLN A 304 0.83 -8.40 2.00
N ASN A 305 0.29 -9.34 1.21
CA ASN A 305 0.78 -10.71 1.14
C ASN A 305 1.80 -10.94 0.01
N LEU A 306 2.28 -9.85 -0.62
CA LEU A 306 3.35 -9.81 -1.60
C LEU A 306 4.44 -8.85 -1.10
N ALA A 307 5.68 -9.30 -1.12
CA ALA A 307 6.83 -8.52 -0.62
C ALA A 307 7.99 -8.61 -1.63
N ASP A 308 9.00 -7.77 -1.41
CA ASP A 308 10.24 -7.74 -2.18
C ASP A 308 9.98 -7.62 -3.69
N GLU A 309 10.64 -8.45 -4.51
CA GLU A 309 10.48 -8.50 -5.97
C GLU A 309 9.07 -8.87 -6.47
N ALA A 310 8.17 -9.27 -5.56
CA ALA A 310 6.78 -9.56 -5.85
C ALA A 310 5.82 -8.44 -5.44
N CYS A 311 6.32 -7.35 -4.84
CA CYS A 311 5.52 -6.19 -4.46
C CYS A 311 4.70 -5.68 -5.65
N ALA A 312 3.42 -5.42 -5.41
CA ALA A 312 2.49 -5.00 -6.45
C ALA A 312 1.32 -4.23 -5.86
N MET A 313 0.84 -3.25 -6.61
CA MET A 313 -0.35 -2.48 -6.28
C MET A 313 -1.62 -3.35 -6.35
N PRO A 314 -2.61 -3.13 -5.47
CA PRO A 314 -3.93 -3.71 -5.65
C PRO A 314 -4.50 -3.40 -7.05
N GLY A 315 -5.05 -4.43 -7.70
CA GLY A 315 -5.49 -4.35 -9.11
C GLY A 315 -4.50 -4.88 -10.16
N THR A 316 -3.20 -4.96 -9.89
CA THR A 316 -2.16 -5.39 -10.87
C THR A 316 -2.54 -6.64 -11.67
N PHE A 317 -2.96 -7.72 -11.00
CA PHE A 317 -3.28 -8.98 -11.68
C PHE A 317 -4.55 -8.90 -12.53
N ALA A 318 -5.51 -8.04 -12.19
CA ALA A 318 -6.70 -7.81 -13.01
C ALA A 318 -6.34 -7.04 -14.28
N VAL A 319 -5.52 -5.99 -14.14
CA VAL A 319 -4.99 -5.20 -15.26
C VAL A 319 -4.16 -6.07 -16.19
N PHE A 320 -3.26 -6.89 -15.66
CA PHE A 320 -2.42 -7.77 -16.48
C PHE A 320 -3.24 -8.82 -17.22
N ALA A 321 -4.26 -9.38 -16.57
CA ALA A 321 -5.17 -10.33 -17.20
C ALA A 321 -5.89 -9.68 -18.39
N LEU A 322 -6.55 -8.54 -18.17
CA LEU A 322 -7.27 -7.80 -19.21
C LEU A 322 -6.35 -7.28 -20.31
N GLY A 323 -5.20 -6.70 -19.96
CA GLY A 323 -4.21 -6.22 -20.92
C GLY A 323 -3.72 -7.32 -21.86
N LEU A 324 -3.66 -8.57 -21.38
CA LEU A 324 -3.36 -9.71 -22.24
C LEU A 324 -4.52 -10.15 -23.15
N GLU A 325 -5.75 -9.64 -22.98
CA GLU A 325 -6.90 -9.94 -23.86
C GLU A 325 -6.94 -9.07 -25.13
N GLY A 326 -6.24 -7.93 -25.14
CA GLY A 326 -6.03 -7.19 -26.38
C GLY A 326 -5.83 -5.69 -26.23
N PRO A 327 -5.54 -4.99 -27.34
CA PRO A 327 -5.29 -3.56 -27.37
C PRO A 327 -6.46 -2.68 -26.89
N GLN A 328 -7.69 -3.20 -26.85
CA GLN A 328 -8.85 -2.49 -26.31
C GLN A 328 -8.68 -2.11 -24.83
N TRP A 329 -7.78 -2.78 -24.10
CA TRP A 329 -7.49 -2.52 -22.69
C TRP A 329 -6.27 -1.61 -22.47
N CYS A 330 -5.60 -1.15 -23.53
CA CYS A 330 -4.39 -0.33 -23.43
C CYS A 330 -4.58 0.91 -22.55
N SER A 331 -5.73 1.61 -22.66
CA SER A 331 -5.99 2.80 -21.83
C SER A 331 -5.96 2.48 -20.34
N MET A 332 -6.63 1.41 -19.90
CA MET A 332 -6.59 1.00 -18.49
C MET A 332 -5.19 0.54 -18.06
N VAL A 333 -4.43 -0.09 -18.95
CA VAL A 333 -3.04 -0.46 -18.69
C VAL A 333 -2.17 0.78 -18.50
N CYS A 334 -2.33 1.82 -19.33
CA CYS A 334 -1.62 3.09 -19.16
C CYS A 334 -1.98 3.74 -17.83
N ASP A 335 -3.27 3.84 -17.50
CA ASP A 335 -3.74 4.40 -16.22
C ASP A 335 -3.16 3.65 -15.01
N TYR A 336 -2.95 2.34 -15.13
CA TYR A 336 -2.28 1.52 -14.12
C TYR A 336 -0.79 1.86 -14.00
N LEU A 337 -0.10 2.03 -15.14
CA LEU A 337 1.33 2.33 -15.18
C LEU A 337 1.63 3.72 -14.61
N ASP A 338 0.74 4.69 -14.82
CA ASP A 338 0.84 6.04 -14.25
C ASP A 338 0.73 6.06 -12.72
N LEU A 339 0.10 5.05 -12.12
CA LEU A 339 -0.02 4.88 -10.67
C LEU A 339 1.07 4.01 -10.06
N CYS A 340 1.92 3.37 -10.89
CA CYS A 340 2.99 2.52 -10.39
C CYS A 340 4.14 3.40 -9.86
N ASP A 341 4.52 3.14 -8.62
CA ASP A 341 5.71 3.72 -8.00
C ASP A 341 6.99 3.10 -8.59
N ASP A 342 7.90 3.97 -9.03
CA ASP A 342 9.11 3.67 -9.79
C ASP A 342 10.23 3.02 -8.95
N GLU A 343 10.13 3.09 -7.62
CA GLU A 343 11.12 2.51 -6.69
C GLU A 343 10.73 1.09 -6.22
N HIS A 344 9.44 0.80 -6.08
CA HIS A 344 8.98 -0.37 -5.32
C HIS A 344 8.27 -1.45 -6.15
N SER A 345 7.65 -1.11 -7.29
CA SER A 345 6.97 -2.09 -8.15
C SER A 345 7.86 -2.57 -9.29
N SER A 346 8.00 -3.89 -9.47
CA SER A 346 8.82 -4.48 -10.56
C SER A 346 8.07 -5.45 -11.47
N LEU A 347 6.80 -5.75 -11.18
CA LEU A 347 6.05 -6.74 -11.96
C LEU A 347 5.59 -6.21 -13.32
N GLN A 348 5.46 -4.88 -13.46
CA GLN A 348 5.03 -4.23 -14.70
C GLN A 348 6.04 -4.43 -15.83
N GLU A 349 7.35 -4.52 -15.54
CA GLU A 349 8.37 -4.90 -16.53
C GLU A 349 8.04 -6.24 -17.20
N LYS A 350 7.72 -7.25 -16.37
CA LYS A 350 7.41 -8.61 -16.83
C LYS A 350 6.16 -8.63 -17.69
N PHE A 351 5.14 -7.86 -17.31
CA PHE A 351 3.92 -7.69 -18.08
C PHE A 351 4.21 -7.03 -19.45
N ILE A 352 4.96 -5.93 -19.48
CA ILE A 352 5.32 -5.23 -20.74
C ILE A 352 6.02 -6.18 -21.70
N HIS A 353 6.97 -6.98 -21.21
CA HIS A 353 7.65 -7.99 -22.04
C HIS A 353 6.67 -9.01 -22.64
N ALA A 354 5.76 -9.54 -21.82
CA ALA A 354 4.75 -10.51 -22.28
C ALA A 354 3.74 -9.89 -23.25
N PHE A 355 3.32 -8.65 -22.99
CA PHE A 355 2.36 -7.89 -23.79
C PHE A 355 2.91 -7.63 -25.20
N PHE A 356 4.12 -7.06 -25.31
CA PHE A 356 4.75 -6.81 -26.62
C PHE A 356 5.15 -8.08 -27.35
N LYS A 357 5.44 -9.17 -26.63
CA LYS A 357 5.63 -10.49 -27.26
C LYS A 357 4.34 -11.01 -27.92
N LYS A 358 3.17 -10.67 -27.37
CA LYS A 358 1.87 -11.10 -27.90
C LYS A 358 1.35 -10.19 -29.02
N TYR A 359 1.47 -8.88 -28.85
CA TYR A 359 0.83 -7.90 -29.75
C TYR A 359 1.79 -7.10 -30.63
N GLY A 360 3.11 -7.20 -30.40
CA GLY A 360 4.08 -6.42 -31.14
C GLY A 360 3.99 -4.91 -30.89
N PHE A 361 4.72 -4.16 -31.70
CA PHE A 361 4.80 -2.70 -31.64
C PHE A 361 3.88 -2.09 -32.68
N THR A 362 2.80 -1.48 -32.24
CA THR A 362 1.78 -0.84 -33.09
C THR A 362 1.44 0.52 -32.50
N VAL A 363 0.74 1.36 -33.26
CA VAL A 363 0.26 2.66 -32.74
C VAL A 363 -0.62 2.48 -31.50
N GLN A 364 -1.39 1.39 -31.41
CA GLN A 364 -2.27 1.10 -30.27
C GLN A 364 -1.52 0.57 -29.05
N THR A 365 -0.40 -0.14 -29.25
CA THR A 365 0.33 -0.82 -28.16
C THR A 365 1.48 0.03 -27.62
N LEU A 366 2.08 0.90 -28.42
CA LEU A 366 3.21 1.74 -28.02
C LEU A 366 2.96 2.65 -26.81
N PRO A 367 1.75 3.22 -26.58
CA PRO A 367 1.47 3.96 -25.35
C PRO A 367 1.87 3.15 -24.09
N VAL A 368 1.58 1.85 -24.06
CA VAL A 368 1.94 0.96 -22.93
C VAL A 368 3.45 0.93 -22.68
N LEU A 369 4.29 1.02 -23.72
CA LEU A 369 5.73 1.12 -23.53
C LEU A 369 6.15 2.46 -22.94
N ILE A 370 5.56 3.56 -23.40
CA ILE A 370 5.92 4.92 -22.98
C ILE A 370 5.56 5.12 -21.51
N HIS A 371 4.32 4.78 -21.13
CA HIS A 371 3.91 4.78 -19.72
C HIS A 371 4.74 3.76 -18.92
N GLY A 372 5.08 2.63 -19.54
CA GLY A 372 5.89 1.58 -18.93
C GLY A 372 7.29 2.04 -18.52
N VAL A 373 8.02 2.73 -19.40
CA VAL A 373 9.36 3.24 -19.07
C VAL A 373 9.33 4.39 -18.07
N GLN A 374 8.22 5.12 -17.97
CA GLN A 374 8.02 6.16 -16.94
C GLN A 374 7.67 5.56 -15.58
N SER A 375 7.02 4.38 -15.56
CA SER A 375 6.59 3.69 -14.34
C SER A 375 7.69 2.95 -13.57
N MET A 376 8.95 3.03 -14.01
CA MET A 376 10.08 2.37 -13.34
C MET A 376 11.42 2.95 -13.76
N GLN A 377 12.40 2.90 -12.88
CA GLN A 377 13.77 3.29 -13.23
C GLN A 377 14.50 2.18 -13.98
N GLY A 378 14.89 2.47 -15.23
CA GLY A 378 15.81 1.62 -15.99
C GLY A 378 15.23 0.27 -16.40
N MET A 379 14.04 0.28 -17.02
CA MET A 379 13.39 -0.92 -17.56
C MET A 379 14.39 -1.79 -18.34
N LYS A 380 14.47 -3.08 -18.01
CA LYS A 380 15.36 -4.02 -18.70
C LYS A 380 14.78 -4.34 -20.07
N PRO A 381 15.56 -4.22 -21.15
CA PRO A 381 15.09 -4.56 -22.49
C PRO A 381 14.96 -6.07 -22.66
N ALA A 382 13.84 -6.53 -23.22
CA ALA A 382 13.69 -7.91 -23.66
C ALA A 382 14.48 -8.15 -24.96
N LYS A 383 15.17 -9.29 -25.06
CA LYS A 383 16.02 -9.61 -26.23
C LYS A 383 15.21 -9.66 -27.52
N GLU A 384 13.96 -10.11 -27.41
CA GLU A 384 13.02 -10.32 -28.49
C GLU A 384 12.51 -8.99 -29.09
N PHE A 385 12.52 -7.89 -28.33
CA PHE A 385 11.99 -6.59 -28.79
C PHE A 385 12.69 -6.11 -30.07
N ARG A 386 14.01 -6.32 -30.15
CA ARG A 386 14.80 -5.96 -31.33
C ARG A 386 14.33 -6.66 -32.61
N THR A 387 13.85 -7.90 -32.48
CA THR A 387 13.33 -8.68 -33.61
C THR A 387 11.90 -8.28 -33.92
N LEU A 388 11.06 -8.09 -32.89
CA LEU A 388 9.65 -7.73 -33.03
C LEU A 388 9.46 -6.33 -33.65
N ILE A 389 10.36 -5.39 -33.36
CA ILE A 389 10.28 -4.03 -33.91
C ILE A 389 10.89 -3.89 -35.31
N ALA A 390 11.61 -4.92 -35.81
CA ALA A 390 12.36 -4.86 -37.07
C ALA A 390 11.48 -5.05 -38.32
N ASN A 391 10.42 -4.25 -38.44
CA ASN A 391 9.55 -4.19 -39.61
C ASN A 391 9.03 -2.75 -39.82
N GLU A 392 8.55 -2.46 -41.03
CA GLU A 392 8.14 -1.12 -41.43
C GLU A 392 6.99 -0.53 -40.58
N GLU A 393 5.98 -1.35 -40.27
CA GLU A 393 4.81 -0.95 -39.49
C GLU A 393 5.20 -0.52 -38.07
N SER A 394 5.97 -1.36 -37.37
CA SER A 394 6.46 -1.07 -36.03
C SER A 394 7.32 0.19 -35.94
N LEU A 395 8.22 0.38 -36.92
CA LEU A 395 9.11 1.55 -36.96
C LEU A 395 8.35 2.84 -37.28
N ASN A 396 7.38 2.77 -38.19
CA ASN A 396 6.49 3.90 -38.48
C ASN A 396 5.62 4.27 -37.27
N ALA A 397 5.09 3.28 -36.55
CA ALA A 397 4.34 3.52 -35.32
C ALA A 397 5.19 4.21 -34.25
N LEU A 398 6.45 3.80 -34.11
CA LEU A 398 7.40 4.44 -33.19
C LEU A 398 7.75 5.88 -33.58
N LEU A 399 7.88 6.15 -34.89
CA LEU A 399 8.07 7.51 -35.40
C LEU A 399 6.84 8.41 -35.16
N GLU A 400 5.64 7.84 -35.24
CA GLU A 400 4.42 8.59 -34.95
C GLU A 400 4.36 8.99 -33.47
N VAL A 401 4.65 8.06 -32.58
CA VAL A 401 4.79 8.35 -31.14
C VAL A 401 5.82 9.45 -30.88
N LYS A 402 6.98 9.38 -31.55
CA LYS A 402 8.05 10.36 -31.39
C LYS A 402 7.60 11.80 -31.70
N ARG A 403 6.66 11.96 -32.64
CA ARG A 403 6.12 13.28 -33.04
C ARG A 403 5.17 13.88 -32.03
N HIS A 404 4.65 13.06 -31.12
CA HIS A 404 3.63 13.38 -30.13
C HIS A 404 4.12 13.05 -28.73
N LEU A 405 5.45 13.12 -28.50
CA LEU A 405 6.05 12.70 -27.24
C LEU A 405 5.66 13.65 -26.10
N GLU A 406 5.41 14.91 -26.43
CA GLU A 406 4.88 15.93 -25.53
C GLU A 406 3.54 15.53 -24.89
N ASP A 407 2.73 14.72 -25.57
CA ASP A 407 1.41 14.29 -25.08
C ASP A 407 1.50 13.29 -23.92
N TYR A 408 2.69 12.71 -23.69
CA TYR A 408 2.96 11.74 -22.63
C TYR A 408 3.68 12.35 -21.42
N LEU A 409 3.92 13.66 -21.43
CA LEU A 409 4.56 14.38 -20.34
C LEU A 409 3.52 15.24 -19.59
N PRO A 410 3.71 15.47 -18.28
CA PRO A 410 2.92 16.43 -17.53
C PRO A 410 2.94 17.81 -18.20
N GLU A 411 1.87 18.60 -18.03
CA GLU A 411 1.73 19.93 -18.64
C GLU A 411 2.92 20.87 -18.34
N GLU A 412 3.53 20.72 -17.17
CA GLU A 412 4.70 21.51 -16.75
C GLU A 412 5.97 21.17 -17.55
N ASN A 413 6.05 19.96 -18.11
CA ASN A 413 7.23 19.41 -18.79
C ASN A 413 7.01 19.19 -20.29
N CYS A 414 5.78 19.29 -20.80
CA CYS A 414 5.47 18.97 -22.20
C CYS A 414 6.21 19.87 -23.21
N GLN A 415 6.51 21.13 -22.83
CA GLN A 415 7.31 22.06 -23.65
C GLN A 415 8.82 21.99 -23.36
N ASP A 416 9.25 21.23 -22.34
CA ASP A 416 10.66 21.07 -22.02
C ASP A 416 11.31 20.04 -22.94
N LYS A 417 12.16 20.52 -23.84
CA LYS A 417 12.84 19.65 -24.80
C LYS A 417 13.73 18.62 -24.11
N ARG A 418 14.27 18.95 -22.93
CA ARG A 418 15.14 18.05 -22.19
C ARG A 418 14.36 16.87 -21.62
N SER A 419 13.18 17.11 -21.05
CA SER A 419 12.25 16.06 -20.59
C SER A 419 11.84 15.12 -21.71
N GLN A 420 11.50 15.67 -22.89
CA GLN A 420 11.20 14.85 -24.07
C GLN A 420 12.40 13.99 -24.50
N ASP A 421 13.60 14.55 -24.54
CA ASP A 421 14.80 13.83 -24.95
C ASP A 421 15.14 12.70 -23.96
N PHE A 422 14.93 12.90 -22.66
CA PHE A 422 15.09 11.85 -21.65
C PHE A 422 14.08 10.72 -21.82
N LEU A 423 12.79 11.05 -21.93
CA LEU A 423 11.75 10.04 -22.17
C LEU A 423 12.05 9.23 -23.45
N TRP A 424 12.48 9.91 -24.52
CA TRP A 424 12.86 9.24 -25.75
C TRP A 424 14.05 8.29 -25.55
N GLN A 425 15.07 8.71 -24.80
CA GLN A 425 16.20 7.84 -24.46
C GLN A 425 15.76 6.59 -23.70
N ASP A 426 14.83 6.71 -22.77
CA ASP A 426 14.29 5.58 -22.01
C ASP A 426 13.46 4.63 -22.87
N VAL A 427 12.65 5.17 -23.80
CA VAL A 427 11.94 4.35 -24.81
C VAL A 427 12.95 3.58 -25.69
N LEU A 428 13.97 4.25 -26.22
CA LEU A 428 15.01 3.62 -27.04
C LEU A 428 15.78 2.56 -26.23
N TRP A 429 16.09 2.85 -24.97
CA TRP A 429 16.73 1.90 -24.05
C TRP A 429 15.84 0.69 -23.78
N GLY A 430 14.54 0.89 -23.57
CA GLY A 430 13.57 -0.18 -23.37
C GLY A 430 13.50 -1.18 -24.53
N ILE A 431 13.74 -0.72 -25.76
CA ILE A 431 13.70 -1.56 -26.97
C ILE A 431 15.07 -2.16 -27.29
N TRP A 432 16.12 -1.35 -27.32
CA TRP A 432 17.43 -1.75 -27.83
C TRP A 432 18.52 -1.84 -26.74
N GLY A 433 18.27 -1.38 -25.52
CA GLY A 433 19.23 -1.38 -24.42
C GLY A 433 20.53 -0.66 -24.76
N GLN A 434 21.66 -1.25 -24.39
CA GLN A 434 22.99 -0.75 -24.74
C GLN A 434 23.20 -0.49 -26.25
N ALA A 435 22.43 -1.15 -27.13
CA ALA A 435 22.54 -0.90 -28.57
C ALA A 435 21.95 0.45 -29.01
N ALA A 436 21.09 1.07 -28.19
CA ALA A 436 20.57 2.42 -28.43
C ALA A 436 21.60 3.52 -28.18
N GLN A 437 22.63 3.25 -27.38
CA GLN A 437 23.66 4.23 -27.03
C GLN A 437 24.42 4.74 -28.27
N ASN A 438 25.01 5.93 -28.15
CA ASN A 438 25.74 6.61 -29.24
C ASN A 438 24.88 6.77 -30.50
N GLY A 439 23.60 7.15 -30.33
CA GLY A 439 22.66 7.38 -31.44
C GLY A 439 22.33 6.12 -32.24
N GLY A 440 22.34 4.93 -31.61
CA GLY A 440 21.93 3.69 -32.26
C GLY A 440 22.80 3.25 -33.44
N GLY A 441 24.03 3.74 -33.59
CA GLY A 441 24.85 3.50 -34.79
C GLY A 441 25.06 2.02 -35.12
N LYS A 442 25.13 1.14 -34.10
CA LYS A 442 25.17 -0.32 -34.30
C LYS A 442 23.87 -0.88 -34.86
N VAL A 443 22.72 -0.38 -34.38
CA VAL A 443 21.38 -0.79 -34.84
C VAL A 443 21.17 -0.37 -36.29
N ILE A 444 21.46 0.89 -36.62
CA ILE A 444 21.32 1.44 -37.98
C ILE A 444 22.20 0.69 -38.99
N LYS A 445 23.44 0.36 -38.61
CA LYS A 445 24.37 -0.38 -39.48
C LYS A 445 23.90 -1.82 -39.75
N ALA A 446 23.28 -2.45 -38.75
CA ALA A 446 22.76 -3.81 -38.87
C ALA A 446 21.39 -3.89 -39.56
N ALA A 447 20.67 -2.77 -39.69
CA ALA A 447 19.35 -2.73 -40.30
C ALA A 447 19.38 -3.07 -41.80
N PRO A 448 18.33 -3.77 -42.31
CA PRO A 448 18.09 -3.94 -43.74
C PRO A 448 18.09 -2.59 -44.47
N ALA A 449 18.49 -2.59 -45.74
CA ALA A 449 18.61 -1.35 -46.52
C ALA A 449 17.28 -0.58 -46.60
N GLU A 450 16.17 -1.30 -46.75
CA GLU A 450 14.80 -0.76 -46.84
C GLU A 450 14.33 -0.06 -45.56
N LEU A 451 14.79 -0.51 -44.38
CA LEU A 451 14.37 0.04 -43.08
C LEU A 451 15.36 1.07 -42.53
N ARG A 452 16.54 1.21 -43.14
CA ARG A 452 17.65 2.02 -42.60
C ARG A 452 17.28 3.49 -42.43
N GLU A 453 16.47 4.04 -43.32
CA GLU A 453 15.99 5.42 -43.23
C GLU A 453 15.11 5.64 -41.99
N GLN A 454 14.20 4.70 -41.70
CA GLN A 454 13.34 4.79 -40.51
C GLN A 454 14.18 4.71 -39.22
N TYR A 455 15.13 3.77 -39.15
CA TYR A 455 16.05 3.69 -38.03
C TYR A 455 16.85 4.99 -37.83
N GLN A 456 17.31 5.64 -38.91
CA GLN A 456 17.98 6.94 -38.81
C GLN A 456 17.06 8.01 -38.21
N LYS A 457 15.81 8.11 -38.67
CA LYS A 457 14.82 9.06 -38.13
C LYS A 457 14.46 8.79 -36.66
N ILE A 458 14.51 7.54 -36.21
CA ILE A 458 14.23 7.15 -34.82
C ILE A 458 15.35 7.63 -33.88
N PHE A 459 16.61 7.45 -34.29
CA PHE A 459 17.77 7.75 -33.44
C PHE A 459 18.32 9.19 -33.55
N GLN A 460 17.95 9.94 -34.59
CA GLN A 460 18.21 11.38 -34.75
C GLN A 460 17.11 12.19 -34.10
#